data_AF-A0A0P9E772-F1
#
_entry.id   AF-A0A0P9E772-F1
#
_cell.length_a   1.000
_cell.length_b   1.000
_cell.length_c   1.000
_cell.angle_alpha   90.00
_cell.angle_beta   90.00
_cell.angle_gamma   90.00
#
_symmetry.space_group_name_H-M   'P 1'
#
loop_
_entity.id
_entity.type
_entity.pdbx_description
1 polymer ?
#
loop_
_entity_poly.entity_id
_entity_poly.type
_entity_poly.pdbx_seq_one_letter_code
_entity_poly.pdbx_strand_id
1 'polypeptide(L)'
;MRVAIESMIDICRHIVASMKLGVVREYKDYPAKLSEMDLLPNDLSAKLVDYAKLRNMIVHGYGEIDFNLLYDKALELTNTVAPPFREHITKLIQGLI
;
A
#
# COMPACT_ATOMS: atom_id res chain seq x y z
N MET A 1 11.05 6.90 -0.55
CA MET A 1 10.30 5.67 -0.23
C MET A 1 9.12 5.93 0.73
N ARG A 2 9.34 6.39 1.96
CA ARG A 2 8.27 6.59 2.97
C ARG A 2 7.02 7.29 2.42
N VAL A 3 7.21 8.46 1.78
CA VAL A 3 6.11 9.26 1.20
C VAL A 3 5.33 8.50 0.14
N ALA A 4 6.01 7.68 -0.68
CA ALA A 4 5.34 6.88 -1.71
C ALA A 4 4.46 5.80 -1.06
N ILE A 5 4.97 5.10 -0.05
CA ILE A 5 4.20 4.11 0.72
C ILE A 5 2.99 4.77 1.40
N GLU A 6 3.21 5.90 2.08
CA GLU A 6 2.13 6.66 2.74
C GLU A 6 1.06 7.09 1.74
N SER A 7 1.45 7.61 0.57
CA SER A 7 0.52 8.03 -0.46
C SER A 7 -0.34 6.86 -0.98
N MET A 8 0.24 5.68 -1.18
CA MET A 8 -0.51 4.50 -1.64
C MET A 8 -1.51 4.02 -0.57
N ILE A 9 -1.13 4.05 0.71
CA ILE A 9 -2.02 3.68 1.81
C ILE A 9 -3.12 4.74 1.99
N ASP A 10 -2.81 6.02 1.84
CA ASP A 10 -3.79 7.10 1.94
C ASP A 10 -4.83 7.03 0.81
N ILE A 11 -4.42 6.63 -0.40
CA ILE A 11 -5.35 6.30 -1.49
C ILE A 11 -6.29 5.16 -1.06
N CYS A 12 -5.75 4.07 -0.48
CA CYS A 12 -6.58 2.96 0.00
C CYS A 12 -7.58 3.41 1.06
N ARG A 13 -7.12 4.24 2.01
CA ARG A 13 -7.96 4.85 3.04
C ARG A 13 -9.07 5.72 2.45
N HIS A 14 -8.73 6.54 1.45
CA HIS A 14 -9.71 7.39 0.79
C HIS A 14 -10.80 6.55 0.12
N ILE A 15 -10.44 5.47 -0.57
CA ILE A 15 -11.41 4.56 -1.20
C ILE A 15 -12.32 3.90 -0.15
N VAL A 16 -11.75 3.37 0.93
CA VAL A 16 -12.53 2.77 2.03
C VAL A 16 -13.54 3.76 2.61
N ALA A 17 -13.13 5.01 2.83
CA ALA A 17 -14.01 6.06 3.35
C ALA A 17 -15.10 6.46 2.34
N SER A 18 -14.72 6.70 1.08
CA SER A 18 -15.64 7.14 0.02
C SER A 18 -16.69 6.09 -0.32
N MET A 19 -16.32 4.81 -0.28
CA MET A 19 -17.24 3.68 -0.54
C MET A 19 -17.92 3.16 0.74
N LYS A 20 -17.67 3.75 1.90
CA LYS A 20 -18.26 3.39 3.21
C LYS A 20 -18.07 1.90 3.57
N LEU A 21 -16.87 1.36 3.34
CA LEU A 21 -16.56 -0.08 3.49
C LEU A 21 -16.37 -0.53 4.95
N GLY A 22 -16.66 0.34 5.93
CA GLY A 22 -16.55 0.06 7.35
C GLY A 22 -15.29 0.65 8.01
N VAL A 23 -15.03 0.21 9.24
CA VAL A 23 -13.95 0.74 10.08
C VAL A 23 -12.70 -0.14 9.97
N VAL A 24 -11.56 0.50 9.83
CA VAL A 24 -10.23 -0.11 9.78
C VAL A 24 -9.44 0.35 11.00
N ARG A 25 -8.71 -0.56 11.66
CA ARG A 25 -8.04 -0.29 12.95
C ARG A 25 -6.65 0.30 12.77
N GLU A 26 -5.87 -0.22 11.83
CA GLU A 26 -4.51 0.25 11.56
C GLU A 26 -4.32 0.65 10.09
N TYR A 27 -3.37 1.54 9.82
CA TYR A 27 -3.06 1.98 8.45
C TYR A 27 -2.71 0.82 7.51
N LYS A 28 -2.01 -0.21 8.03
CA LYS A 28 -1.63 -1.39 7.26
C LYS A 28 -2.83 -2.23 6.81
N ASP A 29 -4.00 -2.05 7.43
CA ASP A 29 -5.19 -2.87 7.17
C ASP A 29 -6.06 -2.30 6.04
N TYR A 30 -5.81 -1.06 5.58
CA TYR A 30 -6.57 -0.46 4.47
C TYR A 30 -6.45 -1.25 3.14
N PRO A 31 -5.25 -1.66 2.69
CA PRO A 31 -5.11 -2.51 1.52
C PRO A 31 -5.83 -3.85 1.68
N ALA A 32 -5.73 -4.46 2.87
CA ALA A 32 -6.42 -5.72 3.16
C ALA A 32 -7.94 -5.54 3.05
N LYS A 33 -8.47 -4.43 3.56
CA LYS A 33 -9.90 -4.13 3.48
C LYS A 33 -10.41 -4.00 2.05
N LEU A 34 -9.64 -3.38 1.16
CA LEU A 34 -10.00 -3.31 -0.26
C LEU A 34 -9.96 -4.69 -0.93
N SER A 35 -8.99 -5.52 -0.55
CA SER A 35 -8.89 -6.92 -1.01
C SER A 35 -10.10 -7.75 -0.61
N GLU A 36 -10.56 -7.63 0.64
CA GLU A 36 -11.76 -8.31 1.14
C GLU A 36 -13.03 -7.98 0.36
N MET A 37 -13.07 -6.80 -0.27
CA MET A 37 -14.21 -6.32 -1.06
C MET A 37 -13.99 -6.54 -2.57
N ASP A 38 -12.98 -7.32 -2.97
CA ASP A 38 -12.56 -7.57 -4.35
C ASP A 38 -12.16 -6.30 -5.14
N LEU A 39 -11.87 -5.20 -4.44
CA LEU A 39 -11.50 -3.91 -5.04
C LEU A 39 -9.99 -3.76 -5.27
N LEU A 40 -9.18 -4.65 -4.69
CA LEU A 40 -7.73 -4.69 -4.87
C LEU A 40 -7.28 -6.15 -4.99
N PRO A 41 -6.39 -6.50 -5.93
CA PRO A 41 -5.85 -7.85 -6.04
C PRO A 41 -5.12 -8.26 -4.76
N ASN A 42 -5.31 -9.51 -4.34
CA ASN A 42 -4.74 -10.05 -3.10
C ASN A 42 -3.20 -9.95 -3.06
N ASP A 43 -2.53 -10.10 -4.19
CA ASP A 43 -1.08 -9.98 -4.30
C ASP A 43 -0.60 -8.53 -4.09
N LEU A 44 -1.28 -7.54 -4.68
CA LEU A 44 -1.00 -6.12 -4.45
C LEU A 44 -1.30 -5.71 -3.00
N SER A 45 -2.40 -6.21 -2.45
CA SER A 45 -2.77 -5.98 -1.06
C SER A 45 -1.68 -6.49 -0.10
N ALA A 46 -1.25 -7.74 -0.27
CA ALA A 46 -0.20 -8.34 0.55
C ALA A 46 1.11 -7.54 0.52
N LYS A 47 1.54 -7.10 -0.68
CA LYS A 47 2.73 -6.25 -0.82
C LYS A 47 2.57 -4.93 -0.08
N LEU A 48 1.43 -4.26 -0.21
CA LEU A 48 1.18 -2.98 0.46
C LEU A 48 1.13 -3.10 1.98
N VAL A 49 0.59 -4.19 2.51
CA VAL A 49 0.64 -4.52 3.95
C VAL A 49 2.10 -4.61 4.42
N ASP A 50 2.97 -5.27 3.65
CA ASP A 50 4.38 -5.39 4.00
C ASP A 50 5.13 -4.05 3.89
N TYR A 51 4.84 -3.22 2.88
CA TYR A 51 5.37 -1.86 2.81
C TYR A 51 4.87 -0.97 3.96
N ALA A 52 3.64 -1.13 4.41
CA ALA A 52 3.12 -0.42 5.58
C ALA A 52 3.91 -0.76 6.85
N LYS A 53 4.29 -2.04 7.02
CA LYS A 53 5.17 -2.48 8.11
C LYS A 53 6.58 -1.88 7.95
N LEU A 54 7.15 -1.92 6.75
CA LEU A 54 8.47 -1.34 6.46
C LEU A 54 8.51 0.16 6.77
N ARG A 55 7.45 0.90 6.45
CA ARG A 55 7.32 2.32 6.79
C ARG A 55 7.39 2.55 8.30
N ASN A 56 6.79 1.69 9.12
CA ASN A 56 6.89 1.78 10.57
C ASN A 56 8.31 1.46 11.06
N MET A 57 8.99 0.48 10.45
CA MET A 57 10.38 0.14 10.76
C MET A 57 11.35 1.30 10.46
N ILE A 58 11.18 1.96 9.31
CA ILE A 58 11.98 3.14 8.92
C ILE A 58 11.82 4.29 9.92
N VAL A 59 10.60 4.49 10.44
CA VAL A 59 10.29 5.59 11.37
C VAL A 59 10.76 5.32 12.79
N HIS A 60 10.69 4.06 13.25
CA HIS A 60 10.98 3.71 14.64
C HIS A 60 12.42 3.27 14.89
N GLY A 61 13.26 3.07 13.85
CA GLY A 61 14.72 3.03 14.00
C GLY A 61 15.29 1.96 14.93
N TYR A 62 14.60 0.82 15.13
CA TYR A 62 14.99 -0.22 16.10
C TYR A 62 16.26 -1.03 15.74
N GLY A 63 17.11 -0.54 14.83
CA GLY A 63 18.39 -1.14 14.46
C GLY A 63 19.09 -0.33 13.37
N GLU A 64 20.39 -0.59 13.16
CA GLU A 64 21.12 -0.09 11.98
C GLU A 64 20.30 -0.42 10.72
N ILE A 65 19.82 0.61 10.03
CA ILE A 65 19.06 0.43 8.81
C ILE A 65 20.03 -0.12 7.76
N ASP A 66 19.77 -1.32 7.28
CA ASP A 66 20.47 -1.85 6.11
C ASP A 66 20.03 -1.06 4.87
N PHE A 67 20.90 -0.15 4.44
CA PHE A 67 20.65 0.69 3.28
C PHE A 67 20.61 -0.09 1.97
N ASN A 68 21.26 -1.26 1.87
CA ASN A 68 21.17 -2.10 0.68
C ASN A 68 19.76 -2.70 0.58
N LEU A 69 19.25 -3.26 1.69
CA LEU A 69 17.88 -3.74 1.76
C LEU A 69 16.87 -2.62 1.45
N LEU A 70 17.10 -1.42 1.98
CA LEU A 70 16.22 -0.27 1.71
C LEU A 70 16.26 0.14 0.23
N TYR A 71 17.44 0.11 -0.39
CA TYR A 71 17.58 0.40 -1.82
C TYR A 71 16.86 -0.65 -2.68
N ASP A 72 17.03 -1.93 -2.38
CA ASP A 72 16.34 -3.03 -3.08
C ASP A 72 14.82 -2.91 -2.95
N LYS A 73 14.32 -2.59 -1.76
CA LYS A 73 12.89 -2.31 -1.53
C LYS A 73 12.42 -1.07 -2.28
N ALA A 74 13.28 -0.08 -2.51
CA ALA A 74 12.92 1.09 -3.31
C ALA A 74 12.77 0.75 -4.79
N LEU A 75 13.68 -0.08 -5.31
CA LEU A 75 13.60 -0.59 -6.67
C LEU A 75 12.37 -1.48 -6.85
N GLU A 76 12.12 -2.39 -5.93
CA GLU A 76 10.94 -3.26 -5.94
C GLU A 76 9.64 -2.43 -5.95
N LEU A 77 9.51 -1.45 -5.04
CA LEU A 77 8.34 -0.58 -4.96
C LEU A 77 8.12 0.17 -6.28
N THR A 78 9.17 0.79 -6.82
CA THR A 78 9.12 1.63 -8.02
C THR A 78 8.80 0.82 -9.28
N ASN A 79 9.42 -0.35 -9.42
CA ASN A 79 9.39 -1.10 -10.67
C ASN A 79 8.28 -2.16 -10.71
N THR A 80 7.84 -2.66 -9.55
CA THR A 80 6.98 -3.86 -9.50
C THR A 80 5.67 -3.68 -8.74
N VAL A 81 5.55 -2.66 -7.88
CA VAL A 81 4.36 -2.48 -7.03
C VAL A 81 3.58 -1.24 -7.40
N ALA A 82 4.25 -0.10 -7.52
CA ALA A 82 3.60 1.17 -7.85
C ALA A 82 2.93 1.17 -9.23
N PRO A 83 3.53 0.62 -10.32
CA PRO A 83 2.89 0.61 -11.63
C PRO A 83 1.56 -0.16 -11.67
N PRO A 84 1.49 -1.45 -11.27
CA PRO A 84 0.22 -2.18 -11.29
C PRO A 84 -0.80 -1.62 -10.29
N PHE A 85 -0.36 -1.11 -9.13
CA PHE A 85 -1.26 -0.42 -8.20
C PHE A 85 -1.92 0.80 -8.85
N ARG A 86 -1.12 1.67 -9.48
CA ARG A 86 -1.63 2.87 -10.15
C ARG A 86 -2.62 2.50 -11.26
N GLU A 87 -2.28 1.52 -12.08
CA GLU A 87 -3.16 1.03 -13.14
C GLU A 87 -4.49 0.53 -12.58
N HIS A 88 -4.44 -0.32 -11.55
CA HIS A 88 -5.61 -0.89 -10.90
C HIS A 88 -6.53 0.18 -10.30
N ILE A 89 -5.97 1.10 -9.50
CA ILE A 89 -6.74 2.20 -8.90
C ILE A 89 -7.35 3.12 -9.96
N THR A 90 -6.63 3.38 -11.07
CA THR A 90 -7.18 4.20 -12.17
C THR A 90 -8.39 3.52 -12.79
N LYS A 91 -8.32 2.20 -13.05
CA LYS A 91 -9.45 1.42 -13.57
C LYS A 91 -10.63 1.43 -12.60
N LEU A 92 -10.37 1.24 -11.30
CA LEU A 92 -11.39 1.27 -10.26
C LEU A 92 -12.14 2.61 -10.22
N ILE A 93 -11.41 3.73 -10.22
CA ILE A 93 -12.01 5.08 -10.17
C ILE A 93 -12.80 5.39 -11.46
N GLN A 94 -12.39 4.82 -12.59
CA GLN A 94 -13.10 4.95 -13.87
C GLN A 94 -14.31 4.00 -14.00
N GLY A 95 -14.55 3.12 -13.02
CA GLY A 95 -15.63 2.12 -13.07
C GLY A 95 -15.40 1.03 -14.13
N LEU A 96 -14.14 0.77 -14.49
CA LEU A 96 -13.75 -0.24 -15.48
C LEU A 96 -13.60 -1.64 -14.86
N ILE A 97 -13.67 -1.73 -13.54
CA ILE A 97 -13.66 -2.94 -12.72
C ILE A 97 -14.57 -2.74 -11.51
#